data_AF-A0A925IPC7-F1
#
_entry.id   AF-A0A925IPC7-F1
#
_cell.length_a   1.000
_cell.length_b   1.000
_cell.length_c   1.000
_cell.angle_alpha   90.00
_cell.angle_beta   90.00
_cell.angle_gamma   90.00
#
_symmetry.space_group_name_H-M   'P 1'
#
loop_
_entity.id
_entity.type
_entity.pdbx_description
1 polymer ?
#
loop_
_entity_poly.entity_id
_entity_poly.type
_entity_poly.pdbx_seq_one_letter_code
_entity_poly.pdbx_strand_id
1 'polypeptide(L)'
;MDWNTIFTAVITSILSSSLITAGIIYLVKKSLDRMIDLRYEKILEETKLQMQEVSRRKSALYDQQAKIFQECISHIHRLRRIAHSIQGLSSQEIRGAKRKEFDKILTEFRQNHKEFEEFISENRVLLKIKYAETQHDLRSVLTSIEGYRMLIGQTQNQEESDQMIDSLKASLFRLDEQYFRLLEDAQTFLGTSDD
;
A
#
# COMPACT_ATOMS: atom_id res chain seq x y z
N MET A 1 56.91 -48.12 60.35
CA MET A 1 55.89 -47.64 59.39
C MET A 1 56.61 -47.51 58.06
N ASP A 2 56.31 -48.41 57.12
CA ASP A 2 57.11 -48.50 55.89
C ASP A 2 56.84 -47.32 54.96
N TRP A 3 57.92 -46.74 54.44
CA TRP A 3 57.90 -45.60 53.52
C TRP A 3 56.97 -45.82 52.32
N ASN A 4 56.85 -47.07 51.86
CA ASN A 4 55.95 -47.45 50.77
C ASN A 4 54.47 -47.22 51.08
N THR A 5 54.04 -47.45 52.33
CA THR A 5 52.63 -47.29 52.75
C THR A 5 52.26 -45.82 52.87
N ILE A 6 53.19 -44.97 53.33
CA ILE A 6 52.98 -43.52 53.41
C ILE A 6 52.94 -42.92 51.99
N PHE A 7 53.85 -43.34 51.11
CA PHE A 7 53.89 -42.87 49.73
C PHE A 7 52.64 -43.26 48.92
N THR A 8 52.16 -44.50 49.06
CA THR A 8 50.89 -44.92 48.43
C THR A 8 49.72 -44.13 48.97
N ALA A 9 49.60 -43.93 50.29
CA ALA A 9 48.50 -43.15 50.87
C ALA A 9 48.47 -41.70 50.36
N VAL A 10 49.63 -41.04 50.21
CA VAL A 10 49.72 -39.68 49.66
C VAL A 10 49.30 -39.64 48.19
N ILE A 11 49.76 -40.58 47.36
CA ILE A 11 49.38 -40.65 45.93
C ILE A 11 47.90 -40.96 45.78
N THR A 12 47.35 -41.90 46.54
CA THR A 12 45.92 -42.24 46.48
C THR A 12 45.05 -41.07 46.95
N SER A 13 45.50 -40.29 47.94
CA SER A 13 44.83 -39.07 48.38
C SER A 13 44.85 -37.97 47.30
N ILE A 14 45.97 -37.78 46.59
CA ILE A 14 46.08 -36.81 45.50
C ILE A 14 45.20 -37.22 44.31
N LEU A 15 45.22 -38.51 43.94
CA LEU A 15 44.42 -39.05 42.85
C LEU A 15 42.92 -39.05 43.15
N SER A 16 42.51 -39.35 44.39
CA SER A 16 41.09 -39.30 44.78
C SER A 16 40.58 -37.86 44.84
N SER A 17 41.37 -36.92 45.37
CA SER A 17 41.01 -35.49 45.39
C SER A 17 40.89 -34.89 43.98
N SER A 18 41.79 -35.27 43.05
CA SER A 18 41.71 -34.81 41.66
C SER A 18 40.51 -35.40 40.92
N LEU A 19 40.16 -36.66 41.18
CA LEU A 19 38.98 -37.32 40.60
C LEU A 19 37.66 -36.65 41.04
N ILE A 20 37.54 -36.30 42.33
CA ILE A 20 36.37 -35.58 42.87
C ILE A 20 36.28 -34.18 42.25
N THR A 21 37.40 -33.47 42.17
CA THR A 21 37.46 -32.14 41.58
C THR A 21 37.06 -32.17 40.10
N ALA A 22 37.57 -33.14 39.33
CA ALA A 22 37.18 -33.34 37.94
C ALA A 22 35.69 -33.67 37.79
N GLY A 23 35.13 -34.49 38.69
CA GLY A 23 33.70 -34.81 38.73
C GLY A 23 32.82 -33.58 38.98
N ILE A 24 33.20 -32.73 39.94
CA ILE A 24 32.48 -31.48 40.24
C ILE A 24 32.56 -30.52 39.06
N ILE A 25 33.76 -30.32 38.48
CA ILE A 25 33.95 -29.47 37.30
C ILE A 25 33.09 -29.97 36.14
N TYR A 26 33.04 -31.28 35.90
CA TYR A 26 32.20 -31.87 34.86
C TYR A 26 30.71 -31.61 35.10
N LEU A 27 30.22 -31.78 36.33
CA LEU A 27 28.81 -31.53 36.67
C LEU A 27 28.45 -30.05 36.53
N VAL A 28 29.30 -29.14 37.01
CA VAL A 28 29.11 -27.69 36.89
C VAL A 28 29.11 -27.28 35.41
N LYS A 29 30.11 -27.73 34.64
CA LYS A 29 30.20 -27.46 33.20
C LYS A 29 28.95 -27.96 32.48
N LYS A 30 28.54 -29.21 32.71
CA LYS A 30 27.33 -29.79 32.10
C LYS A 30 26.06 -29.04 32.47
N SER A 31 25.96 -28.51 33.69
CA SER A 31 24.81 -27.70 34.11
C SER A 31 24.81 -26.31 33.46
N LEU A 32 25.98 -25.69 33.30
CA LEU A 32 26.15 -24.41 32.63
C LEU A 32 25.87 -24.53 31.14
N ASP A 33 26.41 -25.55 30.47
CA ASP A 33 26.16 -25.84 29.06
C ASP A 33 24.65 -25.99 28.82
N ARG A 34 23.95 -26.80 29.63
CA ARG A 34 22.49 -26.93 29.56
C ARG A 34 21.74 -25.62 29.80
N MET A 35 22.20 -24.79 30.74
CA MET A 35 21.56 -23.51 31.02
C MET A 35 21.74 -22.52 29.86
N ILE A 36 22.92 -22.53 29.23
CA ILE A 36 23.22 -21.74 28.04
C ILE A 36 22.38 -22.22 26.87
N ASP A 37 22.31 -23.52 26.62
CA ASP A 37 21.49 -24.12 25.55
C ASP A 37 20.02 -23.75 25.71
N LEU A 38 19.44 -23.90 26.91
CA LEU A 38 18.05 -23.52 27.19
C LEU A 38 17.79 -22.03 26.97
N ARG A 39 18.74 -21.16 27.35
CA ARG A 39 18.61 -19.71 27.09
C ARG A 39 18.71 -19.41 25.60
N TYR A 40 19.60 -20.09 24.89
CA TYR A 40 19.77 -19.93 23.44
C TYR A 40 18.53 -20.39 22.68
N GLU A 41 17.97 -21.55 23.02
CA GLU A 41 16.70 -22.04 22.47
C GLU A 41 15.57 -21.05 22.70
N LYS A 42 15.45 -20.52 23.93
CA LYS A 42 14.42 -19.51 24.25
C LYS A 42 14.59 -18.23 23.43
N ILE A 43 15.81 -17.71 23.29
CA ILE A 43 16.09 -16.53 22.46
C ILE A 43 15.76 -16.81 20.99
N LEU A 44 16.10 -18.01 20.50
CA LEU A 44 15.82 -18.42 19.13
C LEU A 44 14.31 -18.53 18.86
N GLU A 45 13.55 -19.08 19.81
CA GLU A 45 12.09 -19.17 19.75
C GLU A 45 11.44 -17.78 19.79
N GLU A 46 11.86 -16.91 20.71
CA GLU A 46 11.39 -15.52 20.80
C GLU A 46 11.68 -14.74 19.51
N THR A 47 12.89 -14.90 18.95
CA THR A 47 13.28 -14.26 17.68
C THR A 47 12.43 -14.77 16.52
N LYS A 48 12.16 -16.09 16.47
CA LYS A 48 11.31 -16.69 15.44
C LYS A 48 9.87 -16.16 15.52
N LEU A 49 9.32 -16.04 16.72
CA LEU A 49 7.98 -15.47 16.94
C LEU A 49 7.92 -14.00 16.54
N GLN A 50 8.92 -13.20 16.92
CA GLN A 50 9.03 -11.80 16.49
C GLN A 50 9.12 -11.68 14.97
N MET A 51 9.94 -12.51 14.32
CA MET A 51 10.05 -12.52 12.86
C MET A 51 8.73 -12.91 12.18
N GLN A 52 8.01 -13.90 12.73
CA GLN A 52 6.68 -14.27 12.24
C GLN A 52 5.68 -13.13 12.41
N GLU A 53 5.70 -12.44 13.55
CA GLU A 53 4.80 -11.31 13.79
C GLU A 53 5.11 -10.13 12.86
N VAL A 54 6.39 -9.80 12.66
CA VAL A 54 6.81 -8.79 11.67
C VAL A 54 6.36 -9.18 10.26
N SER A 55 6.50 -10.45 9.88
CA SER A 55 6.03 -10.96 8.60
C SER A 55 4.51 -10.83 8.45
N ARG A 56 3.74 -11.23 9.46
CA ARG A 56 2.26 -11.09 9.47
C ARG A 56 1.84 -9.63 9.37
N ARG A 57 2.48 -8.73 10.13
CA ARG A 57 2.21 -7.28 10.06
C ARG A 57 2.50 -6.72 8.66
N LYS A 58 3.62 -7.12 8.05
CA LYS A 58 3.94 -6.74 6.66
C LYS A 58 2.92 -7.28 5.66
N SER A 59 2.52 -8.54 5.78
CA SER A 59 1.48 -9.14 4.92
C SER A 59 0.16 -8.38 5.02
N ALA A 60 -0.30 -8.08 6.25
CA ALA A 60 -1.53 -7.31 6.46
C ALA A 60 -1.46 -5.91 5.85
N LEU A 61 -0.29 -5.25 5.91
CA LEU A 61 -0.08 -3.96 5.25
C LEU A 61 -0.17 -4.07 3.73
N TYR A 62 0.42 -5.11 3.14
CA TYR A 62 0.31 -5.34 1.69
C TYR A 62 -1.12 -5.67 1.26
N ASP A 63 -1.85 -6.47 2.03
CA ASP A 63 -3.26 -6.77 1.78
C ASP A 63 -4.11 -5.50 1.82
N GLN A 64 -3.85 -4.63 2.80
CA GLN A 64 -4.53 -3.35 2.93
C GLN A 64 -4.19 -2.43 1.74
N GLN A 65 -2.91 -2.34 1.35
CA GLN A 65 -2.49 -1.58 0.17
C GLN A 65 -3.18 -2.09 -1.09
N ALA A 66 -3.21 -3.41 -1.31
CA ALA A 66 -3.85 -4.02 -2.47
C ALA A 66 -5.34 -3.69 -2.56
N LYS A 67 -6.07 -3.74 -1.44
CA LYS A 67 -7.48 -3.31 -1.38
C LYS A 67 -7.64 -1.84 -1.76
N ILE A 68 -6.79 -0.98 -1.20
CA ILE A 68 -6.82 0.45 -1.51
C ILE A 68 -6.56 0.70 -2.99
N PHE A 69 -5.60 0.00 -3.59
CA PHE A 69 -5.33 0.09 -5.03
C PHE A 69 -6.53 -0.34 -5.89
N GLN A 70 -7.17 -1.47 -5.56
CA GLN A 70 -8.35 -1.95 -6.29
C GLN A 70 -9.49 -0.92 -6.26
N GLU A 71 -9.70 -0.29 -5.10
CA GLU A 71 -10.75 0.70 -4.93
C GLU A 71 -10.42 2.02 -5.64
N CYS A 72 -9.16 2.48 -5.61
CA CYS A 72 -8.67 3.57 -6.46
C CYS A 72 -8.99 3.34 -7.94
N ILE A 73 -8.65 2.16 -8.47
CA ILE A 73 -8.93 1.81 -9.88
C ILE A 73 -10.43 1.84 -10.15
N SER A 74 -11.25 1.32 -9.24
CA SER A 74 -12.71 1.34 -9.36
C SER A 74 -13.24 2.77 -9.48
N HIS A 75 -12.79 3.69 -8.61
CA HIS A 75 -13.19 5.10 -8.66
C HIS A 75 -12.78 5.77 -9.98
N ILE A 76 -11.54 5.58 -10.42
CA ILE A 76 -11.07 6.21 -11.65
C ILE A 76 -11.82 5.61 -12.86
N HIS A 77 -12.12 4.31 -12.86
CA HIS A 77 -12.95 3.70 -13.92
C HIS A 77 -14.37 4.27 -13.96
N ARG A 78 -14.98 4.56 -12.80
CA ARG A 78 -16.30 5.22 -12.75
C ARG A 78 -16.22 6.63 -13.33
N LEU A 79 -15.23 7.43 -12.90
CA LEU A 79 -15.00 8.78 -13.41
C LEU A 79 -14.75 8.77 -14.93
N ARG A 80 -13.96 7.82 -15.42
CA ARG A 80 -13.72 7.61 -16.85
C ARG A 80 -14.99 7.30 -17.62
N ARG A 81 -15.83 6.40 -17.11
CA ARG A 81 -17.10 6.05 -17.76
C ARG A 81 -18.00 7.29 -17.90
N ILE A 82 -18.09 8.09 -16.84
CA ILE A 82 -18.86 9.33 -16.83
C ILE A 82 -18.26 10.36 -17.79
N ALA A 83 -16.92 10.49 -17.83
CA ALA A 83 -16.20 11.33 -18.78
C ALA A 83 -16.49 10.94 -20.25
N HIS A 84 -16.48 9.65 -20.56
CA HIS A 84 -16.86 9.13 -21.88
C HIS A 84 -18.31 9.46 -22.24
N SER A 85 -19.24 9.38 -21.27
CA SER A 85 -20.62 9.82 -21.48
C SER A 85 -20.71 11.31 -21.83
N ILE A 86 -19.88 12.17 -21.22
CA ILE A 86 -19.81 13.59 -21.57
C ILE A 86 -19.22 13.79 -22.97
N GLN A 87 -18.15 13.07 -23.31
CA GLN A 87 -17.50 13.17 -24.63
C GLN A 87 -18.43 12.74 -25.77
N GLY A 88 -19.29 11.75 -25.53
CA GLY A 88 -20.27 11.24 -26.48
C GLY A 88 -21.42 12.20 -26.80
N LEU A 89 -21.60 13.27 -26.02
CA LEU A 89 -22.60 14.30 -26.31
C LEU A 89 -22.06 15.30 -27.34
N SER A 90 -22.86 15.61 -28.35
CA SER A 90 -22.57 16.70 -29.29
C SER A 90 -22.86 18.07 -28.64
N SER A 91 -22.23 19.11 -29.17
CA SER A 91 -22.40 20.48 -28.65
C SER A 91 -23.84 21.00 -28.79
N GLN A 92 -24.58 20.52 -29.78
CA GLN A 92 -26.02 20.82 -29.93
C GLN A 92 -26.87 20.08 -28.88
N GLU A 93 -26.51 18.86 -28.51
CA GLU A 93 -27.22 18.11 -27.46
C GLU A 93 -27.01 18.71 -26.08
N ILE A 94 -25.79 19.19 -25.79
CA ILE A 94 -25.44 19.88 -24.54
C ILE A 94 -26.24 21.18 -24.39
N ARG A 95 -26.43 21.93 -25.47
CA ARG A 95 -27.18 23.21 -25.48
C ARG A 95 -28.70 23.04 -25.57
N GLY A 96 -29.17 21.94 -26.16
CA GLY A 96 -30.56 21.71 -26.53
C GLY A 96 -31.27 20.66 -25.69
N ALA A 97 -31.87 19.69 -26.36
CA ALA A 97 -32.83 18.74 -25.78
C ALA A 97 -32.27 17.88 -24.63
N LYS A 98 -30.94 17.66 -24.59
CA LYS A 98 -30.27 16.83 -23.57
C LYS A 98 -29.56 17.63 -22.49
N ARG A 99 -29.80 18.94 -22.36
CA ARG A 99 -29.17 19.77 -21.31
C ARG A 99 -29.38 19.22 -19.89
N LYS A 100 -30.57 18.72 -19.58
CA LYS A 100 -30.88 18.09 -18.28
C LYS A 100 -30.10 16.80 -18.05
N GLU A 101 -29.85 16.03 -19.11
CA GLU A 101 -29.05 14.81 -19.07
C GLU A 101 -27.57 15.16 -18.82
N PHE A 102 -27.06 16.18 -19.51
CA PHE A 102 -25.72 16.71 -19.27
C PHE A 102 -25.53 17.19 -17.82
N ASP A 103 -26.46 18.00 -17.28
CA ASP A 103 -26.40 18.45 -15.87
C ASP A 103 -26.43 17.27 -14.88
N LYS A 104 -27.18 16.21 -15.19
CA LYS A 104 -27.22 14.98 -14.37
C LYS A 104 -25.88 14.26 -14.39
N ILE A 105 -25.29 14.06 -15.58
CA ILE A 105 -23.98 13.42 -15.75
C ILE A 105 -22.89 14.24 -15.02
N LEU A 106 -22.95 15.57 -15.07
CA LEU A 106 -22.02 16.44 -14.33
C LEU A 106 -22.18 16.29 -12.81
N THR A 107 -23.41 16.20 -12.33
CA THR A 107 -23.68 15.99 -10.90
C THR A 107 -23.11 14.65 -10.44
N GLU A 108 -23.30 13.60 -11.25
CA GLU A 108 -22.73 12.27 -10.99
C GLU A 108 -21.20 12.30 -11.00
N PHE A 109 -20.59 13.00 -11.95
CA PHE A 109 -19.14 13.18 -12.03
C PHE A 109 -18.57 13.84 -10.76
N ARG A 110 -19.22 14.92 -10.31
CA ARG A 110 -18.82 15.65 -9.09
C ARG A 110 -18.94 14.79 -7.84
N GLN A 111 -20.04 14.04 -7.71
CA GLN A 111 -20.25 13.15 -6.57
C GLN A 111 -19.17 12.05 -6.52
N ASN A 112 -18.92 11.37 -7.64
CA ASN A 112 -17.88 10.33 -7.71
C ASN A 112 -16.47 10.90 -7.46
N HIS A 113 -16.19 12.12 -7.91
CA HIS A 113 -14.91 12.76 -7.65
C HIS A 113 -14.74 13.10 -6.17
N LYS A 114 -15.78 13.62 -5.54
CA LYS A 114 -15.76 13.93 -4.10
C LYS A 114 -15.49 12.66 -3.28
N GLU A 115 -16.18 11.57 -3.61
CA GLU A 115 -15.95 10.25 -2.99
C GLU A 115 -14.49 9.78 -3.20
N PHE A 116 -13.94 9.98 -4.40
CA PHE A 116 -12.55 9.65 -4.67
C PHE A 116 -11.56 10.52 -3.88
N GLU A 117 -11.81 11.82 -3.78
CA GLU A 117 -11.00 12.75 -2.97
C GLU A 117 -11.03 12.40 -1.48
N GLU A 118 -12.20 12.06 -0.94
CA GLU A 118 -12.34 11.57 0.43
C GLU A 118 -11.56 10.27 0.63
N PHE A 119 -11.71 9.31 -0.29
CA PHE A 119 -11.00 8.03 -0.26
C PHE A 119 -9.48 8.20 -0.27
N ILE A 120 -8.93 9.04 -1.16
CA ILE A 120 -7.48 9.32 -1.23
C ILE A 120 -7.00 9.99 0.05
N SER A 121 -7.78 10.93 0.60
CA SER A 121 -7.45 11.63 1.85
C SER A 121 -7.35 10.67 3.03
N GLU A 122 -8.31 9.75 3.17
CA GLU A 122 -8.35 8.72 4.21
C GLU A 122 -7.17 7.75 4.11
N ASN A 123 -6.76 7.42 2.88
CA ASN A 123 -5.74 6.42 2.60
C ASN A 123 -4.36 7.01 2.28
N ARG A 124 -4.16 8.33 2.46
CA ARG A 124 -2.95 9.06 2.03
C ARG A 124 -1.62 8.48 2.53
N VAL A 125 -1.62 7.88 3.71
CA VAL A 125 -0.40 7.32 4.35
C VAL A 125 0.06 6.05 3.64
N LEU A 126 -0.86 5.33 3.01
CA LEU A 126 -0.61 4.06 2.34
C LEU A 126 -0.51 4.22 0.81
N LEU A 127 -0.90 5.37 0.28
CA LEU A 127 -0.87 5.70 -1.14
C LEU A 127 0.44 6.39 -1.54
N LYS A 128 0.88 6.13 -2.78
CA LYS A 128 2.07 6.81 -3.37
C LYS A 128 1.72 8.25 -3.77
N ILE A 129 2.73 9.12 -3.86
CA ILE A 129 2.60 10.54 -4.26
C ILE A 129 1.82 10.73 -5.57
N LYS A 130 2.04 9.85 -6.57
CA LYS A 130 1.34 9.90 -7.86
C LYS A 130 -0.19 9.89 -7.77
N TYR A 131 -0.78 9.24 -6.75
CA TYR A 131 -2.24 9.20 -6.57
C TYR A 131 -2.81 10.56 -6.15
N ALA A 132 -2.05 11.33 -5.37
CA ALA A 132 -2.42 12.70 -5.02
C ALA A 132 -2.32 13.64 -6.24
N GLU A 133 -1.34 13.42 -7.12
CA GLU A 133 -1.23 14.17 -8.39
C GLU A 133 -2.45 13.89 -9.29
N THR A 134 -2.86 12.62 -9.41
CA THR A 134 -4.09 12.27 -10.14
C THR A 134 -5.32 12.94 -9.55
N GLN A 135 -5.49 12.92 -8.23
CA GLN A 135 -6.61 13.60 -7.57
C GLN A 135 -6.61 15.11 -7.90
N HIS A 136 -5.45 15.76 -7.86
CA HIS A 136 -5.31 17.17 -8.20
C HIS A 136 -5.70 17.45 -9.67
N ASP A 137 -5.23 16.60 -10.59
CA ASP A 137 -5.57 16.71 -12.02
C ASP A 137 -7.07 16.53 -12.27
N LEU A 138 -7.69 15.55 -11.62
CA LEU A 138 -9.13 15.31 -11.68
C LEU A 138 -9.93 16.52 -11.17
N ARG A 139 -9.47 17.13 -10.08
CA ARG A 139 -10.07 18.35 -9.53
C ARG A 139 -9.94 19.53 -10.49
N SER A 140 -8.80 19.66 -11.16
CA SER A 140 -8.58 20.67 -12.20
C SER A 140 -9.52 20.49 -13.40
N VAL A 141 -9.68 19.24 -13.85
CA VAL A 141 -10.65 18.89 -14.90
C VAL A 141 -12.05 19.28 -14.45
N LEU A 142 -12.49 18.87 -13.26
CA LEU A 142 -13.82 19.19 -12.72
C LEU A 142 -14.09 20.69 -12.63
N THR A 143 -13.13 21.44 -12.13
CA THR A 143 -13.21 22.90 -12.05
C THR A 143 -13.37 23.51 -13.45
N SER A 144 -12.63 22.99 -14.43
CA SER A 144 -12.79 23.39 -15.82
C SER A 144 -14.18 23.05 -16.34
N ILE A 145 -14.71 21.86 -16.04
CA ILE A 145 -16.07 21.47 -16.46
C ILE A 145 -17.14 22.39 -15.86
N GLU A 146 -17.05 22.71 -14.57
CA GLU A 146 -17.97 23.62 -13.90
C GLU A 146 -17.88 25.05 -14.48
N GLY A 147 -16.66 25.50 -14.79
CA GLY A 147 -16.42 26.76 -15.50
C GLY A 147 -17.08 26.78 -16.87
N TYR A 148 -16.88 25.73 -17.68
CA TYR A 148 -17.50 25.61 -19.00
C TYR A 148 -19.01 25.50 -18.93
N ARG A 149 -19.58 24.79 -17.95
CA ARG A 149 -21.03 24.73 -17.73
C ARG A 149 -21.63 26.11 -17.48
N MET A 150 -20.99 26.93 -16.63
CA MET A 150 -21.46 28.31 -16.39
C MET A 150 -21.38 29.15 -17.66
N LEU A 151 -20.25 29.08 -18.37
CA LEU A 151 -20.02 29.88 -19.57
C LEU A 151 -20.97 29.48 -20.71
N ILE A 152 -21.14 28.19 -21.00
CA ILE A 152 -22.09 27.69 -22.02
C ILE A 152 -23.53 28.13 -21.71
N GLY A 153 -23.89 28.27 -20.43
CA GLY A 153 -25.20 28.78 -20.03
C GLY A 153 -25.40 30.29 -20.28
N GLN A 154 -24.30 31.05 -20.44
CA GLN A 154 -24.27 32.51 -20.55
C GLN A 154 -23.88 33.00 -21.96
N THR A 155 -23.13 32.20 -22.72
CA THR A 155 -22.62 32.58 -24.04
C THR A 155 -23.71 32.48 -25.11
N GLN A 156 -24.05 33.62 -25.74
CA GLN A 156 -24.96 33.67 -26.88
C GLN A 156 -24.27 33.35 -28.21
N ASN A 157 -22.94 33.46 -28.26
CA ASN A 157 -22.13 33.13 -29.42
C ASN A 157 -21.93 31.60 -29.53
N GLN A 158 -22.43 31.00 -30.61
CA GLN A 158 -22.35 29.56 -30.81
C GLN A 158 -20.92 29.06 -30.98
N GLU A 159 -20.06 29.85 -31.62
CA GLU A 159 -18.68 29.46 -31.97
C GLU A 159 -17.78 29.41 -30.72
N GLU A 160 -17.91 30.39 -29.81
CA GLU A 160 -17.22 30.39 -28.51
C GLU A 160 -17.67 29.22 -27.62
N SER A 161 -18.98 28.93 -27.61
CA SER A 161 -19.52 27.80 -26.86
C SER A 161 -19.01 26.46 -27.40
N ASP A 162 -18.78 26.34 -28.71
CA ASP A 162 -18.25 25.11 -29.31
C ASP A 162 -16.76 24.91 -28.97
N GLN A 163 -15.95 25.99 -29.02
CA GLN A 163 -14.55 25.95 -28.58
C GLN A 163 -14.40 25.56 -27.10
N MET A 164 -15.32 26.02 -26.24
CA MET A 164 -15.37 25.64 -24.83
C MET A 164 -15.70 24.15 -24.63
N ILE A 165 -16.62 23.61 -25.44
CA ILE A 165 -16.99 22.19 -25.40
C ILE A 165 -15.83 21.32 -25.91
N ASP A 166 -15.10 21.76 -26.93
CA ASP A 166 -13.91 21.04 -27.40
C ASP A 166 -12.78 21.06 -26.37
N SER A 167 -12.58 22.20 -25.69
CA SER A 167 -11.60 22.33 -24.61
C SER A 167 -11.95 21.47 -23.40
N LEU A 168 -13.26 21.35 -23.08
CA LEU A 168 -13.78 20.40 -22.10
C LEU A 168 -13.45 18.96 -22.48
N LYS A 169 -13.75 18.56 -23.72
CA LYS A 169 -13.48 17.20 -24.22
C LYS A 169 -11.98 16.87 -24.20
N ALA A 170 -11.13 17.83 -24.57
CA ALA A 170 -9.69 17.70 -24.47
C ALA A 170 -9.20 17.50 -23.01
N SER A 171 -9.81 18.21 -22.06
CA SER A 171 -9.51 18.05 -20.63
C SER A 171 -9.93 16.67 -20.12
N LEU A 172 -11.08 16.16 -20.57
CA LEU A 172 -11.54 14.80 -20.29
C LEU A 172 -10.65 13.73 -20.93
N PHE A 173 -10.03 14.01 -22.09
CA PHE A 173 -9.08 13.08 -22.71
C PHE A 173 -7.79 12.91 -21.89
N ARG A 174 -7.31 13.98 -21.25
CA ARG A 174 -6.15 13.90 -20.32
C ARG A 174 -6.43 13.02 -19.10
N LEU A 175 -7.69 12.90 -18.69
CA LEU A 175 -8.13 12.02 -17.61
C LEU A 175 -7.94 10.53 -17.99
N ASP A 176 -8.19 10.19 -19.25
CA ASP A 176 -7.95 8.84 -19.79
C ASP A 176 -6.45 8.49 -19.75
N GLU A 177 -5.57 9.44 -20.08
CA GLU A 177 -4.12 9.22 -20.02
C GLU A 177 -3.62 8.95 -18.58
N GLN A 178 -4.12 9.72 -17.60
CA GLN A 178 -3.77 9.49 -16.20
C GLN A 178 -4.31 8.15 -15.67
N TYR A 179 -5.51 7.74 -16.11
CA TYR A 179 -6.04 6.41 -15.80
C TYR A 179 -5.11 5.30 -16.30
N PHE A 180 -4.61 5.38 -17.53
CA PHE A 180 -3.70 4.36 -18.07
C PHE A 180 -2.41 4.25 -17.27
N ARG A 181 -1.82 5.38 -16.85
CA ARG A 181 -0.61 5.38 -16.01
C ARG A 181 -0.85 4.73 -14.64
N LEU A 182 -2.03 4.96 -14.04
CA LEU A 182 -2.40 4.35 -12.76
C LEU A 182 -2.70 2.86 -12.90
N LEU A 183 -3.30 2.45 -14.03
CA LEU A 183 -3.56 1.06 -14.34
C LEU A 183 -2.24 0.30 -14.52
N GLU A 184 -1.27 0.89 -15.23
CA GLU A 184 0.06 0.32 -15.44
C GLU A 184 0.83 0.18 -14.13
N ASP A 185 0.80 1.22 -13.28
CA ASP A 185 1.40 1.16 -11.93
C ASP A 185 0.70 0.10 -11.05
N ALA A 186 -0.62 -0.06 -11.19
CA ALA A 186 -1.38 -1.08 -10.45
C ALA A 186 -1.08 -2.50 -10.95
N GLN A 187 -0.98 -2.71 -12.27
CA GLN A 187 -0.61 -3.99 -12.87
C GLN A 187 0.81 -4.39 -12.47
N THR A 188 1.74 -3.42 -12.46
CA THR A 188 3.11 -3.61 -11.98
C THR A 188 3.13 -3.99 -10.49
N PHE A 189 2.33 -3.32 -9.66
CA PHE A 189 2.25 -3.61 -8.23
C PHE A 189 1.59 -4.96 -7.92
N LEU A 190 0.56 -5.33 -8.66
CA LEU A 190 -0.16 -6.59 -8.49
C LEU A 190 0.57 -7.79 -9.14
N GLY A 191 1.68 -7.55 -9.85
CA GLY A 191 2.43 -8.59 -10.56
C GLY A 191 1.64 -9.21 -11.71
N THR A 192 0.69 -8.48 -12.28
CA THR A 192 -0.16 -8.90 -13.40
C THR A 192 0.26 -8.23 -14.71
N SER A 193 1.45 -7.64 -14.79
CA SER A 193 2.01 -7.25 -16.09
C SER A 193 2.39 -8.53 -16.83
N ASP A 194 1.57 -8.91 -17.81
CA ASP A 194 1.92 -9.99 -18.74
C ASP A 194 3.23 -9.60 -19.44
N ASP A 195 4.27 -10.40 -19.21
CA ASP A 195 5.41 -10.54 -20.15
C ASP A 195 4.91 -11.20 -21.45
#